data_AF-A0A1H3D0Z6-F1
#
_entry.id   AF-A0A1H3D0Z6-F1
#
_cell.length_a   1.000
_cell.length_b   1.000
_cell.length_c   1.000
_cell.angle_alpha   90.00
_cell.angle_beta   90.00
_cell.angle_gamma   90.00
#
_symmetry.space_group_name_H-M   'P 1'
#
loop_
_entity.id
_entity.type
_entity.pdbx_description
1 polymer ?
#
loop_
_entity_poly.entity_id
_entity_poly.type
_entity_poly.pdbx_seq_one_letter_code
_entity_poly.pdbx_strand_id
1 'polypeptide(L)'
;MYKSTHPIEEFITFDDSFNSCFQNLEVIRGSNDLMIHRIILVLSLATGLEMKYVFNIKWKELLMLGTENNAVVKDELRVRKYYIPIHPKVKFLLSDLYCKLDYPSLELEIINTIPLRLGTDRLSEWILRASASDHLNEINKINVKHLNVFNFEIFSQILFGRKVFAVNGYTNDISKFLKLHFKFRTNKELFFFLGYRSKDEIQYSLNNINLDANGTLILLEDKNFNDGYPFQKFTAFSKFLESELIAYKGPVTNSIRLLLLISLYNGIRPSRLLSLKWHEVIHVNQEERTIQIKKSPIFENQKIKIYAEFRKNLLEHYVHTMQTTQNVIFYSKSRGRKTYSTIPNLEDNVFISNKYNPLTQPSLSREIKKALQNLKFPHAEKVTSTSTVIMYGRRIMEIKGDHKPTIQKLKEHFNFKSKKELFDFLHLTGSREKDKEIYNFKGKVRKNIFEGILYDF
;
A
#
# COMPACT_ATOMS: atom_id res chain seq x y z
N MET A 1 -5.42 -25.23 -20.47
CA MET A 1 -4.97 -23.83 -20.56
C MET A 1 -4.72 -23.16 -19.20
N TYR A 2 -5.00 -23.82 -18.06
CA TYR A 2 -5.29 -23.16 -16.78
C TYR A 2 -4.29 -23.41 -15.63
N LYS A 3 -3.43 -24.45 -15.74
CA LYS A 3 -2.38 -24.75 -14.75
C LYS A 3 -1.09 -23.94 -14.98
N SER A 4 -1.02 -23.14 -16.04
CA SER A 4 0.22 -22.50 -16.52
C SER A 4 0.47 -21.09 -16.00
N THR A 5 -0.52 -20.41 -15.41
CA THR A 5 -0.33 -19.04 -14.88
C THR A 5 0.12 -19.01 -13.42
N HIS A 6 -0.25 -20.01 -12.60
CA HIS A 6 0.16 -20.14 -11.19
C HIS A 6 1.68 -20.03 -10.96
N PRO A 7 2.53 -20.71 -11.76
CA PRO A 7 3.98 -20.61 -11.62
C PRO A 7 4.54 -19.22 -11.97
N ILE A 8 3.80 -18.39 -12.70
CA ILE A 8 4.24 -17.08 -13.20
C ILE A 8 3.95 -15.98 -12.17
N GLU A 9 2.98 -16.22 -11.30
CA GLU A 9 2.53 -15.28 -10.27
C GLU A 9 3.47 -15.19 -9.05
N GLU A 10 4.39 -16.16 -8.88
CA GLU A 10 5.50 -16.03 -7.92
C GLU A 10 6.48 -14.92 -8.36
N PHE A 11 6.45 -14.52 -9.63
CA PHE A 11 7.43 -13.63 -10.24
C PHE A 11 6.88 -12.24 -10.59
N ILE A 12 5.56 -12.09 -10.81
CA ILE A 12 4.94 -10.80 -11.20
C ILE A 12 3.66 -10.56 -10.42
N THR A 13 3.66 -9.51 -9.58
CA THR A 13 2.48 -9.09 -8.82
C THR A 13 1.73 -7.93 -9.49
N PHE A 14 0.49 -7.67 -9.05
CA PHE A 14 -0.26 -6.48 -9.44
C PHE A 14 0.53 -5.22 -9.12
N ASP A 15 1.11 -5.14 -7.92
CA ASP A 15 1.78 -3.94 -7.42
C ASP A 15 3.05 -3.65 -8.21
N ASP A 16 3.82 -4.69 -8.55
CA ASP A 16 4.99 -4.56 -9.42
C ASP A 16 4.61 -4.03 -10.80
N SER A 17 3.61 -4.65 -11.43
CA SER A 17 3.14 -4.27 -12.77
C SER A 17 2.53 -2.88 -12.80
N PHE A 18 1.78 -2.51 -11.77
CA PHE A 18 1.14 -1.20 -11.68
C PHE A 18 2.17 -0.11 -11.39
N ASN A 19 3.10 -0.32 -10.45
CA ASN A 19 4.15 0.65 -10.13
C ASN A 19 5.15 0.85 -11.27
N SER A 20 5.52 -0.23 -11.96
CA SER A 20 6.47 -0.14 -13.08
C SER A 20 5.98 0.80 -14.16
N CYS A 21 4.65 0.88 -14.37
CA CYS A 21 4.02 1.81 -15.32
C CYS A 21 4.28 3.28 -15.00
N PHE A 22 4.56 3.62 -13.73
CA PHE A 22 4.84 4.98 -13.28
C PHE A 22 6.34 5.26 -13.00
N GLN A 23 7.22 4.27 -13.12
CA GLN A 23 8.67 4.47 -13.01
C GLN A 23 9.25 5.03 -14.30
N ASN A 24 10.30 5.88 -14.22
CA ASN A 24 11.02 6.44 -15.37
C ASN A 24 10.15 7.23 -16.37
N LEU A 25 9.13 7.97 -15.88
CA LEU A 25 8.21 8.75 -16.71
C LEU A 25 8.92 9.62 -17.75
N GLU A 26 10.04 10.26 -17.40
CA GLU A 26 10.82 11.09 -18.34
C GLU A 26 11.39 10.32 -19.54
N VAL A 27 11.88 9.09 -19.34
CA VAL A 27 12.38 8.24 -20.44
C VAL A 27 11.22 7.78 -21.33
N ILE A 28 10.11 7.43 -20.69
CA ILE A 28 8.89 6.97 -21.38
C ILE A 28 8.30 8.10 -22.19
N ARG A 29 8.38 9.34 -21.68
CA ARG A 29 7.94 10.53 -22.39
C ARG A 29 8.67 10.75 -23.72
N GLY A 30 9.83 10.13 -23.94
CA GLY A 30 10.57 10.16 -25.20
C GLY A 30 10.10 9.16 -26.26
N SER A 31 9.12 8.28 -25.98
CA SER A 31 8.60 7.29 -26.93
C SER A 31 7.08 7.11 -26.83
N ASN A 32 6.37 7.50 -27.89
CA ASN A 32 4.91 7.39 -27.98
C ASN A 32 4.43 5.93 -27.83
N ASP A 33 5.13 4.98 -28.45
CA ASP A 33 4.81 3.55 -28.40
C ASP A 33 4.86 3.01 -26.96
N LEU A 34 5.93 3.34 -26.22
CA LEU A 34 6.08 2.93 -24.83
C LEU A 34 5.02 3.55 -23.91
N MET A 35 4.61 4.80 -24.16
CA MET A 35 3.51 5.43 -23.41
C MET A 35 2.18 4.73 -23.67
N ILE A 36 1.85 4.42 -24.92
CA ILE A 36 0.59 3.74 -25.27
C ILE A 36 0.53 2.35 -24.63
N HIS A 37 1.60 1.57 -24.75
CA HIS A 37 1.69 0.24 -24.14
C HIS A 37 1.43 0.28 -22.62
N ARG A 38 2.06 1.22 -21.92
CA ARG A 38 1.86 1.40 -20.47
C ARG A 38 0.45 1.82 -20.13
N ILE A 39 -0.15 2.72 -20.90
CA ILE A 39 -1.54 3.13 -20.67
C ILE A 39 -2.50 1.97 -20.85
N ILE A 40 -2.31 1.14 -21.87
CA ILE A 40 -3.14 -0.06 -22.05
C ILE A 40 -2.98 -1.00 -20.87
N LEU A 41 -1.75 -1.25 -20.41
CA LEU A 41 -1.51 -2.09 -19.23
C LEU A 41 -2.16 -1.51 -17.97
N VAL A 42 -1.95 -0.23 -17.69
CA VAL A 42 -2.52 0.47 -16.53
C VAL A 42 -4.03 0.47 -16.57
N LEU A 43 -4.65 0.76 -17.72
CA LEU A 43 -6.09 0.71 -17.88
C LEU A 43 -6.61 -0.71 -17.65
N SER A 44 -5.94 -1.72 -18.20
CA SER A 44 -6.34 -3.13 -18.00
C SER A 44 -6.25 -3.53 -16.54
N LEU A 45 -5.15 -3.18 -15.86
CA LEU A 45 -4.95 -3.43 -14.42
C LEU A 45 -5.95 -2.66 -13.57
N ALA A 46 -6.20 -1.38 -13.85
CA ALA A 46 -7.09 -0.54 -13.06
C ALA A 46 -8.58 -0.91 -13.21
N THR A 47 -8.95 -1.41 -14.39
CA THR A 47 -10.35 -1.69 -14.73
C THR A 47 -10.72 -3.15 -14.59
N GLY A 48 -9.76 -4.07 -14.60
CA GLY A 48 -10.02 -5.51 -14.68
C GLY A 48 -10.49 -5.96 -16.08
N LEU A 49 -10.25 -5.16 -17.10
CA LEU A 49 -10.59 -5.50 -18.48
C LEU A 49 -9.49 -6.30 -19.16
N GLU A 50 -9.91 -7.20 -20.04
CA GLU A 50 -9.01 -7.87 -20.98
C GLU A 50 -8.32 -6.82 -21.86
N MET A 51 -7.02 -6.98 -22.14
CA MET A 51 -6.27 -6.01 -22.93
C MET A 51 -6.90 -5.76 -24.30
N LYS A 52 -7.44 -6.82 -24.92
CA LYS A 52 -8.17 -6.76 -26.17
C LYS A 52 -9.36 -5.79 -26.13
N TYR A 53 -10.05 -5.71 -25.00
CA TYR A 53 -11.14 -4.76 -24.83
C TYR A 53 -10.60 -3.33 -24.69
N VAL A 54 -9.48 -3.15 -23.98
CA VAL A 54 -8.84 -1.84 -23.79
C VAL A 54 -8.31 -1.26 -25.11
N PHE A 55 -7.79 -2.11 -26.00
CA PHE A 55 -7.36 -1.71 -27.35
C PHE A 55 -8.46 -0.95 -28.11
N ASN A 56 -9.71 -1.40 -27.97
CA ASN A 56 -10.87 -0.89 -28.70
C ASN A 56 -11.58 0.26 -27.99
N ILE A 57 -11.06 0.74 -26.84
CA ILE A 57 -11.63 1.91 -26.17
C ILE A 57 -11.36 3.13 -27.04
N LYS A 58 -12.41 3.92 -27.32
CA LYS A 58 -12.27 5.19 -28.01
C LYS A 58 -11.81 6.30 -27.07
N TRP A 59 -11.03 7.25 -27.57
CA TRP A 59 -10.58 8.40 -26.79
C TRP A 59 -11.73 9.19 -26.14
N LYS A 60 -12.88 9.33 -26.82
CA LYS A 60 -14.09 9.96 -26.26
C LYS A 60 -14.66 9.28 -25.02
N GLU A 61 -14.33 8.01 -24.79
CA GLU A 61 -14.79 7.30 -23.60
C GLU A 61 -13.98 7.71 -22.37
N LEU A 62 -12.73 8.12 -22.56
CA LEU A 62 -11.80 8.54 -21.51
C LEU A 62 -11.71 10.05 -21.35
N LEU A 63 -11.90 10.82 -22.42
CA LEU A 63 -11.62 12.26 -22.48
C LEU A 63 -12.88 13.09 -22.76
N MET A 64 -12.82 14.35 -22.35
CA MET A 64 -13.70 15.44 -22.77
C MET A 64 -12.82 16.61 -23.24
N LEU A 65 -13.24 17.34 -24.27
CA LEU A 65 -12.51 18.53 -24.70
C LEU A 65 -12.84 19.69 -23.75
N GLY A 66 -11.79 20.31 -23.18
CA GLY A 66 -11.89 21.56 -22.45
C GLY A 66 -11.93 22.78 -23.37
N THR A 67 -11.95 23.98 -22.78
CA THR A 67 -12.13 25.26 -23.48
C THR A 67 -10.94 25.72 -24.32
N GLU A 68 -9.79 25.02 -24.31
CA GLU A 68 -8.54 25.42 -24.98
C GLU A 68 -7.77 24.23 -25.59
N ASN A 69 -8.44 23.26 -26.21
CA ASN A 69 -7.84 22.00 -26.69
C ASN A 69 -7.15 21.15 -25.61
N ASN A 70 -7.25 21.54 -24.33
CA ASN A 70 -6.84 20.70 -23.22
C ASN A 70 -7.80 19.51 -23.09
N ALA A 71 -7.28 18.30 -23.20
CA ALA A 71 -8.04 17.09 -22.94
C ALA A 71 -8.24 16.90 -21.44
N VAL A 72 -9.48 16.97 -20.99
CA VAL A 72 -9.86 16.68 -19.61
C VAL A 72 -10.20 15.20 -19.53
N VAL A 73 -9.40 14.43 -18.81
CA VAL A 73 -9.71 13.02 -18.53
C VAL A 73 -10.90 12.94 -17.59
N LYS A 74 -11.89 12.12 -17.95
CA LYS A 74 -13.08 11.89 -17.12
C LYS A 74 -12.71 11.30 -15.77
N ASP A 75 -13.57 11.51 -14.78
CA ASP A 75 -13.40 10.92 -13.46
C ASP A 75 -13.66 9.41 -13.45
N GLU A 76 -14.50 8.93 -14.37
CA GLU A 76 -14.95 7.55 -14.41
C GLU A 76 -14.99 7.04 -15.87
N LEU A 77 -14.49 5.83 -16.10
CA LEU A 77 -14.68 5.08 -17.34
C LEU A 77 -15.96 4.24 -17.23
N ARG A 78 -16.89 4.41 -18.17
CA ARG A 78 -18.07 3.57 -18.25
C ARG A 78 -17.72 2.26 -18.97
N VAL A 79 -17.79 1.15 -18.24
CA VAL A 79 -17.62 -0.19 -18.78
C VAL A 79 -18.92 -0.95 -18.64
N ARG A 80 -19.61 -1.19 -19.76
CA ARG A 80 -20.93 -1.84 -19.79
C ARG A 80 -21.94 -1.11 -18.89
N LYS A 81 -22.28 -1.69 -17.73
CA LYS A 81 -23.23 -1.15 -16.72
C LYS A 81 -22.53 -0.54 -15.51
N TYR A 82 -21.20 -0.44 -15.51
CA TYR A 82 -20.41 0.00 -14.37
C TYR A 82 -19.64 1.27 -14.71
N TYR A 83 -19.37 2.06 -13.68
CA TYR A 83 -18.49 3.21 -13.73
C TYR A 83 -17.26 2.88 -12.90
N ILE A 84 -16.09 2.91 -13.53
CA ILE A 84 -14.82 2.60 -12.91
C ILE A 84 -14.08 3.93 -12.69
N PRO A 85 -13.75 4.30 -11.45
CA PRO A 85 -13.00 5.52 -11.20
C PRO A 85 -11.62 5.44 -11.88
N ILE A 86 -11.24 6.51 -12.56
CA ILE A 86 -9.92 6.65 -13.16
C ILE A 86 -9.02 7.31 -12.12
N HIS A 87 -7.98 6.60 -11.68
CA HIS A 87 -7.07 7.10 -10.65
C HIS A 87 -6.34 8.37 -11.13
N PRO A 88 -6.10 9.38 -10.27
CA PRO A 88 -5.45 10.64 -10.68
C PRO A 88 -4.10 10.48 -11.40
N LYS A 89 -3.26 9.54 -10.95
CA LYS A 89 -1.98 9.23 -11.65
C LYS A 89 -2.22 8.73 -13.09
N VAL A 90 -3.31 8.00 -13.32
CA VAL A 90 -3.69 7.49 -14.65
C VAL A 90 -4.23 8.62 -15.52
N LYS A 91 -5.03 9.54 -14.94
CA LYS A 91 -5.50 10.73 -15.65
C LYS A 91 -4.33 11.55 -16.19
N PHE A 92 -3.33 11.78 -15.36
CA PHE A 92 -2.14 12.52 -15.78
C PHE A 92 -1.46 11.88 -17.00
N LEU A 93 -1.27 10.56 -17.00
CA LEU A 93 -0.67 9.84 -18.13
C LEU A 93 -1.54 9.88 -19.38
N LEU A 94 -2.86 9.69 -19.24
CA LEU A 94 -3.80 9.74 -20.36
C LEU A 94 -3.81 11.11 -21.04
N SER A 95 -3.80 12.18 -20.24
CA SER A 95 -3.71 13.55 -20.75
C SER A 95 -2.39 13.81 -21.45
N ASP A 96 -1.25 13.46 -20.84
CA ASP A 96 0.09 13.66 -21.41
C ASP A 96 0.25 12.92 -22.75
N LEU A 97 -0.27 11.68 -22.83
CA LEU A 97 -0.24 10.92 -24.07
C LEU A 97 -1.10 11.56 -25.17
N TYR A 98 -2.34 11.93 -24.85
CA TYR A 98 -3.25 12.50 -25.85
C TYR A 98 -2.66 13.74 -26.52
N CYS A 99 -2.02 14.61 -25.72
CA CYS A 99 -1.34 15.80 -26.25
C CYS A 99 -0.14 15.44 -27.14
N LYS A 100 0.64 14.41 -26.80
CA LYS A 100 1.83 13.98 -27.57
C LYS A 100 1.53 13.24 -28.86
N LEU A 101 0.33 12.70 -28.98
CA LEU A 101 -0.17 12.11 -30.21
C LEU A 101 -0.80 13.18 -31.12
N ASP A 102 -0.50 14.45 -30.86
CA ASP A 102 -1.04 15.62 -31.56
C ASP A 102 -2.58 15.61 -31.61
N TYR A 103 -3.20 15.30 -30.47
CA TYR A 103 -4.65 15.36 -30.27
C TYR A 103 -5.43 14.46 -31.26
N PRO A 104 -5.27 13.13 -31.17
CA PRO A 104 -5.94 12.21 -32.08
C PRO A 104 -7.46 12.36 -32.01
N SER A 105 -8.15 11.99 -33.11
CA SER A 105 -9.60 12.04 -33.15
C SER A 105 -10.21 11.29 -31.96
N LEU A 106 -11.18 11.92 -31.30
CA LEU A 106 -11.88 11.31 -30.17
C LEU A 106 -12.63 10.02 -30.54
N GLU A 107 -12.94 9.83 -31.81
CA GLU A 107 -13.56 8.61 -32.33
C GLU A 107 -12.57 7.46 -32.59
N LEU A 108 -11.27 7.76 -32.58
CA LEU A 108 -10.22 6.78 -32.80
C LEU A 108 -10.09 5.87 -31.56
N GLU A 109 -9.93 4.58 -31.82
CA GLU A 109 -9.58 3.60 -30.79
C GLU A 109 -8.12 3.80 -30.38
N ILE A 110 -7.80 3.61 -29.10
CA ILE A 110 -6.45 3.79 -28.56
C ILE A 110 -5.42 3.04 -29.40
N ILE A 111 -5.73 1.78 -29.77
CA ILE A 111 -4.82 0.93 -30.55
C ILE A 111 -4.45 1.50 -31.91
N ASN A 112 -5.38 2.18 -32.57
CA ASN A 112 -5.17 2.74 -33.90
C ASN A 112 -4.31 4.01 -33.86
N THR A 113 -3.91 4.45 -32.67
CA THR A 113 -2.93 5.52 -32.50
C THR A 113 -1.49 5.01 -32.41
N ILE A 114 -1.28 3.68 -32.40
CA ILE A 114 0.04 3.05 -32.47
C ILE A 114 0.51 3.03 -33.93
N PRO A 115 1.73 3.47 -34.26
CA PRO A 115 2.32 3.25 -35.57
C PRO A 115 2.34 1.74 -35.90
N LEU A 116 1.85 1.37 -37.08
CA LEU A 116 1.66 0.00 -37.61
C LEU A 116 2.90 -0.92 -37.65
N ARG A 117 4.01 -0.60 -36.97
CA ARG A 117 5.28 -1.32 -37.04
C ARG A 117 5.32 -2.63 -36.26
N LEU A 118 4.35 -2.90 -35.39
CA LEU A 118 4.30 -4.12 -34.58
C LEU A 118 3.06 -4.94 -34.94
N GLY A 119 3.25 -6.16 -35.42
CA GLY A 119 2.17 -7.10 -35.66
C GLY A 119 1.32 -7.29 -34.40
N THR A 120 0.00 -7.22 -34.55
CA THR A 120 -0.99 -7.26 -33.47
C THR A 120 -0.94 -8.54 -32.63
N ASP A 121 -0.46 -9.64 -33.21
CA ASP A 121 -0.58 -10.98 -32.64
C ASP A 121 0.29 -11.22 -31.39
N ARG A 122 1.30 -10.38 -31.15
CA ARG A 122 2.14 -10.43 -29.95
C ARG A 122 2.01 -9.19 -29.06
N LEU A 123 1.09 -8.28 -29.36
CA LEU A 123 1.04 -6.98 -28.69
C LEU A 123 0.87 -7.09 -27.16
N SER A 124 -0.04 -7.96 -26.69
CA SER A 124 -0.26 -8.18 -25.25
C SER A 124 0.98 -8.71 -24.53
N GLU A 125 1.75 -9.58 -25.20
CA GLU A 125 3.04 -10.07 -24.69
C GLU A 125 4.07 -8.93 -24.62
N TRP A 126 4.16 -8.13 -25.67
CA TRP A 126 5.06 -6.97 -25.72
C TRP A 126 4.73 -5.94 -24.67
N ILE A 127 3.44 -5.63 -24.45
CA ILE A 127 2.99 -4.69 -23.42
C ILE A 127 3.44 -5.15 -22.03
N LEU A 128 3.28 -6.44 -21.73
CA LEU A 128 3.68 -7.00 -20.44
C LEU A 128 5.22 -7.06 -20.29
N ARG A 129 5.96 -7.37 -21.35
CA ARG A 129 7.44 -7.40 -21.33
C ARG A 129 8.08 -6.01 -21.32
N ALA A 130 7.53 -5.04 -22.04
CA ALA A 130 8.08 -3.69 -22.18
C ALA A 130 7.80 -2.78 -20.98
N SER A 131 6.71 -3.05 -20.25
CA SER A 131 6.40 -2.34 -19.00
C SER A 131 7.19 -2.87 -17.80
N ALA A 132 8.06 -3.85 -18.03
CA ALA A 132 8.76 -4.67 -17.05
C ALA A 132 10.28 -4.43 -17.13
N SER A 133 10.76 -3.18 -17.07
CA SER A 133 12.18 -2.87 -17.30
C SER A 133 13.16 -3.59 -16.35
N ASP A 134 12.72 -4.00 -15.15
CA ASP A 134 13.49 -4.91 -14.27
C ASP A 134 12.95 -6.38 -14.29
N HIS A 135 11.71 -6.60 -14.73
CA HIS A 135 11.05 -7.92 -14.80
C HIS A 135 11.20 -8.65 -16.15
N LEU A 136 11.88 -8.05 -17.14
CA LEU A 136 12.37 -8.78 -18.32
C LEU A 136 13.13 -10.04 -17.87
N ASN A 137 13.88 -9.96 -16.77
CA ASN A 137 14.54 -11.10 -16.15
C ASN A 137 13.57 -12.10 -15.50
N GLU A 138 12.43 -11.67 -14.99
CA GLU A 138 11.44 -12.52 -14.31
C GLU A 138 10.57 -13.28 -15.31
N ILE A 139 10.06 -12.62 -16.35
CA ILE A 139 9.33 -13.30 -17.45
C ILE A 139 10.25 -14.28 -18.18
N ASN A 140 11.52 -13.93 -18.36
CA ASN A 140 12.51 -14.81 -18.99
C ASN A 140 12.94 -15.99 -18.09
N LYS A 141 12.70 -15.92 -16.77
CA LYS A 141 12.87 -17.08 -15.85
C LYS A 141 11.72 -18.07 -15.95
N ILE A 142 10.58 -17.68 -16.53
CA ILE A 142 9.46 -18.59 -16.75
C ILE A 142 9.90 -19.63 -17.78
N ASN A 143 9.78 -20.90 -17.42
CA ASN A 143 10.10 -22.00 -18.32
C ASN A 143 9.31 -21.86 -19.65
N VAL A 144 10.01 -21.98 -20.78
CA VAL A 144 9.47 -21.81 -22.15
C VAL A 144 8.16 -22.58 -22.38
N LYS A 145 8.01 -23.78 -21.80
CA LYS A 145 6.78 -24.57 -21.90
C LYS A 145 5.57 -23.89 -21.25
N HIS A 146 5.78 -23.11 -20.19
CA HIS A 146 4.73 -22.36 -19.50
C HIS A 146 4.40 -21.05 -20.21
N LEU A 147 5.40 -20.36 -20.77
CA LEU A 147 5.22 -19.17 -21.61
C LEU A 147 4.34 -19.46 -22.83
N ASN A 148 4.54 -20.59 -23.49
CA ASN A 148 3.76 -20.98 -24.68
C ASN A 148 2.26 -21.22 -24.40
N VAL A 149 1.87 -21.41 -23.14
CA VAL A 149 0.47 -21.62 -22.71
C VAL A 149 -0.04 -20.44 -21.89
N PHE A 150 0.74 -19.36 -21.79
CA PHE A 150 0.37 -18.17 -21.04
C PHE A 150 -0.55 -17.27 -21.87
N ASN A 151 -1.66 -16.87 -21.28
CA ASN A 151 -2.58 -15.94 -21.93
C ASN A 151 -2.29 -14.52 -21.45
N PHE A 152 -1.46 -13.80 -22.22
CA PHE A 152 -1.09 -12.41 -21.96
C PHE A 152 -2.30 -11.45 -21.99
N GLU A 153 -3.36 -11.76 -22.75
CA GLU A 153 -4.52 -10.87 -22.90
C GLU A 153 -5.36 -10.73 -21.62
N ILE A 154 -5.43 -11.81 -20.83
CA ILE A 154 -6.27 -11.90 -19.62
C ILE A 154 -5.46 -11.76 -18.33
N PHE A 155 -4.14 -11.72 -18.41
CA PHE A 155 -3.28 -11.75 -17.22
C PHE A 155 -3.49 -10.56 -16.29
N SER A 156 -3.60 -9.34 -16.83
CA SER A 156 -3.91 -8.13 -16.06
C SER A 156 -5.26 -8.24 -15.33
N GLN A 157 -6.24 -8.90 -15.94
CA GLN A 157 -7.55 -9.16 -15.36
C GLN A 157 -7.46 -10.14 -14.17
N ILE A 158 -6.62 -11.18 -14.27
CA ILE A 158 -6.34 -12.10 -13.16
C ILE A 158 -5.69 -11.34 -11.99
N LEU A 159 -4.64 -10.56 -12.27
CA LEU A 159 -3.96 -9.73 -11.25
C LEU A 159 -4.93 -8.78 -10.56
N PHE A 160 -5.80 -8.10 -11.32
CA PHE A 160 -6.85 -7.23 -10.78
C PHE A 160 -7.79 -7.99 -9.84
N GLY A 161 -8.35 -9.12 -10.27
CA GLY A 161 -9.30 -9.89 -9.44
C GLY A 161 -8.68 -10.42 -8.14
N ARG A 162 -7.40 -10.82 -8.18
CA ARG A 162 -6.65 -11.21 -6.98
C ARG A 162 -6.38 -10.02 -6.07
N LYS A 163 -6.00 -8.87 -6.63
CA LYS A 163 -5.82 -7.63 -5.84
C LYS A 163 -7.13 -7.17 -5.20
N VAL A 164 -8.28 -7.28 -5.90
CA VAL A 164 -9.61 -7.04 -5.31
C VAL A 164 -9.78 -7.86 -4.04
N PHE A 165 -9.52 -9.17 -4.10
CA PHE A 165 -9.65 -10.06 -2.96
C PHE A 165 -8.60 -9.83 -1.87
N ALA A 166 -7.36 -9.50 -2.23
CA ALA A 166 -6.31 -9.19 -1.26
C ALA A 166 -6.62 -7.93 -0.44
N VAL A 167 -7.24 -6.92 -1.07
CA VAL A 167 -7.51 -5.60 -0.50
C VAL A 167 -8.90 -5.49 0.14
N ASN A 168 -9.89 -6.21 -0.39
CA ASN A 168 -11.27 -6.15 0.08
C ASN A 168 -11.75 -7.47 0.70
N GLY A 169 -10.92 -8.52 0.72
CA GLY A 169 -11.34 -9.83 1.20
C GLY A 169 -12.45 -10.47 0.36
N TYR A 170 -12.83 -11.69 0.73
CA TYR A 170 -13.97 -12.36 0.13
C TYR A 170 -15.29 -11.96 0.81
N THR A 171 -16.26 -11.53 0.02
CA THR A 171 -17.68 -11.47 0.39
C THR A 171 -18.54 -11.95 -0.78
N ASN A 172 -19.79 -12.33 -0.52
CA ASN A 172 -20.72 -12.74 -1.59
C ASN A 172 -20.96 -11.60 -2.60
N ASP A 173 -20.97 -10.35 -2.14
CA ASP A 173 -21.16 -9.19 -3.01
C ASP A 173 -19.96 -8.93 -3.91
N ILE A 174 -18.74 -8.98 -3.36
CA ILE A 174 -17.49 -8.85 -4.14
C ILE A 174 -17.40 -9.98 -5.16
N SER A 175 -17.69 -11.22 -4.75
CA SER A 175 -17.68 -12.37 -5.64
C SER A 175 -18.73 -12.24 -6.75
N LYS A 176 -19.96 -11.84 -6.42
CA LYS A 176 -21.01 -11.57 -7.40
C LYS A 176 -20.59 -10.49 -8.38
N PHE A 177 -19.94 -9.42 -7.90
CA PHE A 177 -19.41 -8.37 -8.74
C PHE A 177 -18.35 -8.88 -9.72
N LEU A 178 -17.30 -9.54 -9.22
CA LEU A 178 -16.22 -10.07 -10.05
C LEU A 178 -16.73 -11.07 -11.10
N LYS A 179 -17.66 -11.95 -10.71
CA LYS A 179 -18.33 -12.85 -11.66
C LYS A 179 -19.04 -12.11 -12.78
N LEU A 180 -19.82 -11.08 -12.46
CA LEU A 180 -20.51 -10.28 -13.48
C LEU A 180 -19.53 -9.51 -14.37
N HIS A 181 -18.44 -9.01 -13.78
CA HIS A 181 -17.43 -8.25 -14.49
C HIS A 181 -16.66 -9.12 -15.49
N PHE A 182 -16.19 -10.29 -15.04
CA PHE A 182 -15.46 -11.29 -15.84
C PHE A 182 -16.37 -12.28 -16.62
N LYS A 183 -17.70 -12.12 -16.53
CA LYS A 183 -18.71 -13.00 -17.17
C LYS A 183 -18.70 -14.47 -16.71
N PHE A 184 -18.33 -14.75 -15.46
CA PHE A 184 -18.46 -16.09 -14.86
C PHE A 184 -19.84 -16.31 -14.24
N ARG A 185 -20.29 -17.56 -14.23
CA ARG A 185 -21.57 -17.99 -13.65
C ARG A 185 -21.38 -18.45 -12.21
N THR A 186 -20.31 -19.19 -11.93
CA THR A 186 -20.10 -19.84 -10.63
C THR A 186 -18.89 -19.30 -9.87
N ASN A 187 -18.88 -19.43 -8.54
CA ASN A 187 -17.69 -19.07 -7.74
C ASN A 187 -16.54 -20.04 -8.03
N LYS A 188 -16.84 -21.29 -8.40
CA LYS A 188 -15.83 -22.27 -8.80
C LYS A 188 -15.08 -21.80 -10.04
N GLU A 189 -15.78 -21.29 -11.05
CA GLU A 189 -15.16 -20.67 -12.23
C GLU A 189 -14.30 -19.45 -11.85
N LEU A 190 -14.82 -18.55 -11.00
CA LEU A 190 -14.06 -17.37 -10.57
C LEU A 190 -12.80 -17.75 -9.78
N PHE A 191 -12.90 -18.65 -8.81
CA PHE A 191 -11.74 -19.07 -8.01
C PHE A 191 -10.73 -19.78 -8.88
N PHE A 192 -11.20 -20.67 -9.75
CA PHE A 192 -10.34 -21.33 -10.73
C PHE A 192 -9.61 -20.29 -11.60
N PHE A 193 -10.33 -19.30 -12.14
CA PHE A 193 -9.78 -18.18 -12.93
C PHE A 193 -8.70 -17.40 -12.20
N LEU A 194 -8.90 -17.14 -10.92
CA LEU A 194 -7.98 -16.39 -10.07
C LEU A 194 -6.90 -17.25 -9.40
N GLY A 195 -6.83 -18.55 -9.73
CA GLY A 195 -5.85 -19.47 -9.15
C GLY A 195 -6.13 -19.92 -7.72
N TYR A 196 -7.35 -19.76 -7.20
CA TYR A 196 -7.73 -20.26 -5.88
C TYR A 196 -8.43 -21.62 -5.97
N ARG A 197 -8.10 -22.54 -5.04
CA ARG A 197 -8.82 -23.82 -4.88
C ARG A 197 -10.20 -23.60 -4.23
N SER A 198 -10.28 -22.68 -3.28
CA SER A 198 -11.51 -22.31 -2.59
C SER A 198 -11.43 -20.89 -2.05
N LYS A 199 -12.54 -20.41 -1.47
CA LYS A 199 -12.58 -19.14 -0.74
C LYS A 199 -11.61 -19.09 0.46
N ASP A 200 -11.20 -20.25 0.98
CA ASP A 200 -10.40 -20.34 2.21
C ASP A 200 -8.93 -19.98 1.97
N GLU A 201 -8.47 -20.03 0.71
CA GLU A 201 -7.16 -19.53 0.30
C GLU A 201 -7.11 -17.98 0.20
N ILE A 202 -8.28 -17.32 0.21
CA ILE A 202 -8.35 -15.86 0.14
C ILE A 202 -8.12 -15.27 1.53
N GLN A 203 -6.86 -14.91 1.81
CA GLN A 203 -6.48 -14.26 3.05
C GLN A 203 -6.62 -12.74 2.94
N TYR A 204 -7.42 -12.17 3.84
CA TYR A 204 -7.49 -10.72 4.04
C TYR A 204 -6.59 -10.29 5.19
N SER A 205 -5.75 -9.29 4.98
CA SER A 205 -4.79 -8.79 5.96
C SER A 205 -4.91 -7.27 6.12
N LEU A 206 -4.87 -6.78 7.35
CA LEU A 206 -4.80 -5.34 7.62
C LEU A 206 -3.52 -4.72 7.06
N ASN A 207 -2.46 -5.54 6.91
CA ASN A 207 -1.21 -5.11 6.30
C ASN A 207 -1.34 -4.81 4.80
N ASN A 208 -2.46 -5.12 4.15
CA ASN A 208 -2.66 -4.74 2.75
C ASN A 208 -3.25 -3.33 2.61
N ILE A 209 -3.74 -2.73 3.70
CA ILE A 209 -4.35 -1.39 3.67
C ILE A 209 -3.26 -0.33 3.63
N ASN A 210 -3.32 0.57 2.64
CA ASN A 210 -2.49 1.76 2.62
C ASN A 210 -3.02 2.81 3.61
N LEU A 211 -2.33 3.01 4.73
CA LEU A 211 -2.73 3.97 5.77
C LEU A 211 -2.50 5.43 5.35
N ASP A 212 -1.71 5.70 4.31
CA ASP A 212 -1.46 7.05 3.82
C ASP A 212 -2.45 7.48 2.74
N ALA A 213 -3.34 6.57 2.29
CA ALA A 213 -4.41 6.88 1.35
C ALA A 213 -5.36 7.95 1.89
N ASN A 214 -5.80 8.91 1.07
CA ASN A 214 -6.82 9.88 1.50
C ASN A 214 -8.05 9.14 2.01
N GLY A 215 -8.56 9.51 3.19
CA GLY A 215 -9.77 8.92 3.76
C GLY A 215 -10.96 9.22 2.85
N THR A 216 -11.37 8.26 2.03
CA THR A 216 -12.39 8.45 0.99
C THR A 216 -13.81 8.19 1.48
N LEU A 217 -13.98 7.47 2.60
CA LEU A 217 -15.29 6.94 3.00
C LEU A 217 -15.91 7.65 4.19
N ILE A 218 -15.12 8.07 5.19
CA ILE A 218 -15.64 8.64 6.43
C ILE A 218 -14.67 9.70 6.94
N LEU A 219 -15.13 10.92 7.22
CA LEU A 219 -14.33 11.92 7.93
C LEU A 219 -14.39 11.60 9.44
N LEU A 220 -13.47 10.75 9.90
CA LEU A 220 -13.32 10.41 11.33
C LEU A 220 -12.33 11.33 12.04
N GLU A 221 -11.65 12.20 11.31
CA GLU A 221 -10.54 12.98 11.82
C GLU A 221 -10.95 14.11 12.75
N ASP A 222 -12.18 14.62 12.69
CA ASP A 222 -12.57 15.83 13.45
C ASP A 222 -12.38 15.70 14.96
N LYS A 223 -12.52 14.49 15.52
CA LYS A 223 -12.32 14.19 16.94
C LYS A 223 -10.84 13.98 17.27
N ASN A 224 -10.30 14.76 18.19
CA ASN A 224 -8.91 14.65 18.61
C ASN A 224 -8.68 15.16 20.06
N PHE A 225 -7.41 15.34 20.45
CA PHE A 225 -7.01 15.84 21.76
C PHE A 225 -7.62 17.21 22.11
N ASN A 226 -7.89 18.07 21.14
CA ASN A 226 -8.54 19.36 21.36
C ASN A 226 -9.98 19.19 21.83
N ASP A 227 -10.67 18.13 21.38
CA ASP A 227 -12.07 17.86 21.71
C ASP A 227 -12.23 16.89 22.89
N GLY A 228 -11.15 16.65 23.65
CA GLY A 228 -11.15 15.79 24.83
C GLY A 228 -10.97 14.29 24.57
N TYR A 229 -10.70 13.88 23.32
CA TYR A 229 -10.46 12.47 23.00
C TYR A 229 -9.02 12.03 23.33
N PRO A 230 -8.78 10.74 23.64
CA PRO A 230 -7.46 10.24 24.04
C PRO A 230 -6.52 9.96 22.86
N PHE A 231 -6.72 10.63 21.73
CA PHE A 231 -5.94 10.44 20.49
C PHE A 231 -5.88 11.71 19.63
N GLN A 232 -4.99 11.70 18.63
CA GLN A 232 -4.86 12.71 17.58
C GLN A 232 -5.29 12.10 16.23
N LYS A 233 -5.52 12.93 15.20
CA LYS A 233 -5.60 12.46 13.82
C LYS A 233 -4.35 11.65 13.45
N PHE A 234 -4.55 10.49 12.80
CA PHE A 234 -3.44 9.63 12.37
C PHE A 234 -2.46 10.41 11.51
N THR A 235 -2.97 11.10 10.48
CA THR A 235 -2.18 11.85 9.49
C THR A 235 -1.39 13.00 10.13
N ALA A 236 -2.00 13.73 11.06
CA ALA A 236 -1.33 14.81 11.76
C ALA A 236 -0.23 14.28 12.70
N PHE A 237 -0.50 13.17 13.40
CA PHE A 237 0.47 12.59 14.32
C PHE A 237 1.62 11.88 13.61
N SER A 238 1.36 11.14 12.53
CA SER A 238 2.39 10.53 11.68
C SER A 238 3.29 11.61 11.09
N LYS A 239 2.70 12.63 10.45
CA LYS A 239 3.43 13.75 9.89
C LYS A 239 4.25 14.47 10.95
N PHE A 240 3.71 14.69 12.15
CA PHE A 240 4.48 15.27 13.26
C PHE A 240 5.74 14.42 13.58
N LEU A 241 5.55 13.12 13.80
CA LEU A 241 6.66 12.20 14.14
C LEU A 241 7.68 12.05 13.00
N GLU A 242 7.25 12.19 11.74
CA GLU A 242 8.12 12.16 10.55
C GLU A 242 8.81 13.51 10.28
N SER A 243 8.11 14.63 10.50
CA SER A 243 8.54 16.00 10.14
C SER A 243 9.66 16.57 10.99
N GLU A 244 9.98 15.95 12.12
CA GLU A 244 11.14 16.28 12.96
C GLU A 244 12.50 15.90 12.29
N LEU A 245 12.50 15.91 10.96
CA LEU A 245 13.60 15.82 10.02
C LEU A 245 14.64 16.90 10.31
N ILE A 246 15.71 16.51 11.01
CA ILE A 246 17.09 16.43 10.48
C ILE A 246 18.08 16.22 11.65
N ALA A 247 17.73 16.59 12.89
CA ALA A 247 18.63 16.41 14.03
C ALA A 247 18.29 15.15 14.85
N TYR A 248 19.26 14.24 15.01
CA TYR A 248 19.20 13.18 16.01
C TYR A 248 19.16 13.83 17.41
N LYS A 249 17.95 14.00 18.00
CA LYS A 249 17.75 14.65 19.31
C LYS A 249 18.11 13.78 20.53
N GLY A 250 19.04 12.85 20.34
CA GLY A 250 19.49 11.89 21.35
C GLY A 250 18.80 10.52 21.29
N PRO A 251 19.40 9.50 21.92
CA PRO A 251 18.98 8.10 21.79
C PRO A 251 17.57 7.81 22.30
N VAL A 252 17.15 8.43 23.40
CA VAL A 252 15.81 8.21 23.97
C VAL A 252 14.74 8.84 23.11
N THR A 253 14.90 10.11 22.75
CA THR A 253 13.93 10.84 21.95
C THR A 253 13.69 10.13 20.62
N ASN A 254 14.77 9.67 19.96
CA ASN A 254 14.65 8.90 18.72
C ASN A 254 14.05 7.50 18.94
N SER A 255 14.44 6.80 20.00
CA SER A 255 13.83 5.49 20.34
C SER A 255 12.32 5.63 20.53
N ILE A 256 11.87 6.62 21.30
CA ILE A 256 10.44 6.86 21.53
C ILE A 256 9.73 7.27 20.24
N ARG A 257 10.32 8.18 19.44
CA ARG A 257 9.74 8.61 18.16
C ARG A 257 9.52 7.42 17.22
N LEU A 258 10.54 6.57 17.05
CA LEU A 258 10.47 5.36 16.22
C LEU A 258 9.51 4.33 16.80
N LEU A 259 9.47 4.16 18.12
CA LEU A 259 8.53 3.29 18.82
C LEU A 259 7.08 3.70 18.53
N LEU A 260 6.78 5.00 18.62
CA LEU A 260 5.46 5.55 18.36
C LEU A 260 5.08 5.43 16.88
N LEU A 261 6.02 5.65 15.94
CA LEU A 261 5.78 5.42 14.51
C LEU A 261 5.47 3.96 14.20
N ILE A 262 6.29 3.03 14.70
CA ILE A 262 6.07 1.58 14.48
C ILE A 262 4.76 1.15 15.13
N SER A 263 4.45 1.66 16.33
CA SER A 263 3.17 1.42 17.00
C SER A 263 1.98 1.94 16.17
N LEU A 264 2.07 3.17 15.68
CA LEU A 264 1.03 3.85 14.91
C LEU A 264 0.72 3.13 13.60
N TYR A 265 1.73 2.69 12.85
CA TYR A 265 1.54 2.05 11.54
C TYR A 265 1.18 0.56 11.61
N ASN A 266 1.30 -0.07 12.79
CA ASN A 266 1.02 -1.50 12.97
C ASN A 266 -0.11 -1.79 13.97
N GLY A 267 -0.59 -0.80 14.71
CA GLY A 267 -1.58 -1.00 15.76
C GLY A 267 -1.08 -1.89 16.91
N ILE A 268 0.23 -1.93 17.16
CA ILE A 268 0.84 -2.70 18.25
C ILE A 268 1.09 -1.74 19.40
N ARG A 269 0.72 -2.12 20.63
CA ARG A 269 0.95 -1.29 21.82
C ARG A 269 2.45 -0.99 21.98
N PRO A 270 2.85 0.26 22.29
CA PRO A 270 4.25 0.61 22.54
C PRO A 270 4.92 -0.28 23.59
N SER A 271 4.18 -0.70 24.63
CA SER A 271 4.71 -1.59 25.67
C SER A 271 5.10 -2.97 25.16
N ARG A 272 4.40 -3.50 24.15
CA ARG A 272 4.75 -4.80 23.53
C ARG A 272 5.97 -4.67 22.66
N LEU A 273 6.09 -3.56 21.92
CA LEU A 273 7.23 -3.32 21.02
C LEU A 273 8.57 -3.14 21.76
N LEU A 274 8.57 -2.96 23.09
CA LEU A 274 9.83 -2.81 23.85
C LEU A 274 10.75 -4.03 23.75
N SER A 275 10.22 -5.23 23.48
CA SER A 275 11.00 -6.45 23.27
C SER A 275 11.50 -6.64 21.83
N LEU A 276 11.18 -5.72 20.91
CA LEU A 276 11.64 -5.79 19.53
C LEU A 276 13.17 -5.69 19.49
N LYS A 277 13.81 -6.67 18.86
CA LYS A 277 15.26 -6.77 18.72
C LYS A 277 15.75 -6.40 17.33
N TRP A 278 17.02 -6.02 17.22
CA TRP A 278 17.61 -5.64 15.94
C TRP A 278 17.63 -6.79 14.92
N HIS A 279 17.81 -8.05 15.34
CA HIS A 279 17.78 -9.20 14.43
C HIS A 279 16.42 -9.41 13.77
N GLU A 280 15.33 -8.87 14.34
CA GLU A 280 13.98 -8.92 13.75
C GLU A 280 13.82 -7.91 12.62
N VAL A 281 14.58 -6.80 12.68
CA VAL A 281 14.43 -5.61 11.82
C VAL A 281 15.55 -5.47 10.78
N ILE A 282 16.78 -5.84 11.12
CA ILE A 282 17.98 -5.66 10.31
C ILE A 282 18.33 -6.96 9.57
N HIS A 283 18.72 -6.81 8.31
CA HIS A 283 19.38 -7.86 7.54
C HIS A 283 20.87 -7.53 7.39
N VAL A 284 21.72 -8.51 7.67
CA VAL A 284 23.17 -8.42 7.52
C VAL A 284 23.60 -9.31 6.35
N ASN A 285 24.26 -8.71 5.37
CA ASN A 285 24.98 -9.43 4.33
C ASN A 285 26.46 -9.48 4.73
N GLN A 286 26.92 -10.68 5.12
CA GLN A 286 28.29 -10.88 5.61
C GLN A 286 29.33 -10.79 4.49
N GLU A 287 29.00 -11.25 3.28
CA GLU A 287 29.90 -11.24 2.11
C GLU A 287 30.22 -9.80 1.70
N GLU A 288 29.19 -8.97 1.57
CA GLU A 288 29.36 -7.55 1.22
C GLU A 288 29.72 -6.66 2.41
N ARG A 289 29.68 -7.23 3.63
CA ARG A 289 29.71 -6.53 4.92
C ARG A 289 28.74 -5.36 4.97
N THR A 290 27.50 -5.58 4.54
CA THR A 290 26.46 -4.54 4.51
C THR A 290 25.29 -4.86 5.43
N ILE A 291 24.60 -3.81 5.86
CA ILE A 291 23.33 -3.88 6.58
C ILE A 291 22.23 -3.08 5.88
N GLN A 292 20.99 -3.52 6.05
CA GLN A 292 19.79 -2.81 5.61
C GLN A 292 18.59 -3.21 6.47
N ILE A 293 17.55 -2.37 6.48
CA ILE A 293 16.25 -2.76 7.06
C ILE A 293 15.65 -3.90 6.23
N LYS A 294 15.13 -4.95 6.88
CA LYS A 294 14.41 -6.04 6.23
C LYS A 294 13.19 -5.49 5.48
N LYS A 295 12.91 -6.04 4.30
CA LYS A 295 11.71 -5.69 3.53
C LYS A 295 10.42 -6.04 4.28
N SER A 296 10.42 -7.18 4.98
CA SER A 296 9.28 -7.72 5.73
C SER A 296 9.73 -8.21 7.11
N PRO A 297 9.97 -7.32 8.07
CA PRO A 297 10.31 -7.70 9.44
C PRO A 297 9.17 -8.52 10.08
N ILE A 298 9.53 -9.46 10.94
CA ILE A 298 8.60 -10.32 11.67
C ILE A 298 8.86 -10.12 13.16
N PHE A 299 7.81 -9.81 13.92
CA PHE A 299 7.82 -9.65 15.36
C PHE A 299 6.66 -10.46 15.95
N GLU A 300 6.93 -11.33 16.93
CA GLU A 300 5.92 -12.20 17.57
C GLU A 300 5.02 -12.95 16.55
N ASN A 301 5.63 -13.53 15.51
CA ASN A 301 4.95 -14.22 14.39
C ASN A 301 4.05 -13.32 13.51
N GLN A 302 4.08 -12.01 13.69
CA GLN A 302 3.36 -11.04 12.88
C GLN A 302 4.32 -10.26 11.98
N LYS A 303 3.97 -10.09 10.70
CA LYS A 303 4.67 -9.15 9.82
C LYS A 303 4.38 -7.72 10.27
N ILE A 304 5.43 -6.92 10.48
CA ILE A 304 5.30 -5.48 10.77
C ILE A 304 5.71 -4.65 9.56
N LYS A 305 5.02 -3.53 9.36
CA LYS A 305 5.33 -2.54 8.34
C LYS A 305 6.34 -1.52 8.85
N ILE A 306 7.39 -1.31 8.07
CA ILE A 306 8.33 -0.20 8.21
C ILE A 306 8.30 0.57 6.89
N TYR A 307 7.76 1.78 6.92
CA TYR A 307 7.55 2.64 5.75
C TYR A 307 8.85 3.35 5.34
N ALA A 308 8.98 3.66 4.05
CA ALA A 308 10.24 4.16 3.47
C ALA A 308 10.70 5.46 4.12
N GLU A 309 9.74 6.30 4.49
CA GLU A 309 9.83 7.61 5.11
C GLU A 309 10.65 7.58 6.40
N PHE A 310 10.53 6.51 7.20
CA PHE A 310 11.28 6.36 8.45
C PHE A 310 12.28 5.20 8.49
N ARG A 311 12.42 4.41 7.40
CA ARG A 311 13.46 3.37 7.28
C ARG A 311 14.86 3.94 7.48
N LYS A 312 15.14 5.09 6.86
CA LYS A 312 16.43 5.77 6.98
C LYS A 312 16.72 6.14 8.44
N ASN A 313 15.75 6.74 9.12
CA ASN A 313 15.87 7.14 10.52
C ASN A 313 16.08 5.92 11.45
N LEU A 314 15.40 4.80 11.17
CA LEU A 314 15.57 3.56 11.93
C LEU A 314 16.98 2.97 11.74
N LEU A 315 17.51 3.00 10.51
CA LEU A 315 18.87 2.55 10.22
C LEU A 315 19.93 3.48 10.84
N GLU A 316 19.70 4.80 10.82
CA GLU A 316 20.58 5.76 11.49
C GLU A 316 20.57 5.59 13.01
N HIS A 317 19.41 5.30 13.59
CA HIS A 317 19.30 4.96 15.01
C HIS A 317 20.12 3.72 15.34
N TYR A 318 19.99 2.65 14.55
CA TYR A 318 20.82 1.45 14.68
C TYR A 318 22.32 1.78 14.65
N VAL A 319 22.78 2.48 13.62
CA VAL A 319 24.19 2.86 13.45
C VAL A 319 24.71 3.64 14.65
N HIS A 320 23.96 4.66 15.10
CA HIS A 320 24.36 5.47 16.24
C HIS A 320 24.46 4.65 17.54
N THR A 321 23.50 3.77 17.78
CA THR A 321 23.52 2.89 18.97
C THR A 321 24.74 1.97 18.95
N MET A 322 24.98 1.28 17.84
CA MET A 322 26.08 0.31 17.71
C MET A 322 27.47 0.98 17.73
N GLN A 323 27.60 2.17 17.14
CA GLN A 323 28.83 2.97 17.25
C GLN A 323 29.16 3.30 18.69
N THR A 324 28.15 3.64 19.50
CA THR A 324 28.38 4.08 20.88
C THR A 324 28.58 2.91 21.84
N THR A 325 27.81 1.82 21.69
CA THR A 325 27.81 0.71 22.66
C THR A 325 28.84 -0.38 22.33
N GLN A 326 29.17 -0.56 21.06
CA GLN A 326 29.99 -1.68 20.57
C GLN A 326 31.21 -1.22 19.77
N ASN A 327 31.45 0.09 19.67
CA ASN A 327 32.57 0.67 18.93
C ASN A 327 32.69 0.16 17.48
N VAL A 328 31.56 -0.12 16.83
CA VAL A 328 31.52 -0.56 15.42
C VAL A 328 31.56 0.66 14.51
N ILE A 329 32.47 0.71 13.55
CA ILE A 329 32.53 1.80 12.57
C ILE A 329 31.64 1.45 11.37
N PHE A 330 30.80 2.40 10.95
CA PHE A 330 29.95 2.25 9.77
C PHE A 330 30.34 3.24 8.68
N TYR A 331 30.34 2.76 7.44
CA TYR A 331 30.60 3.58 6.25
C TYR A 331 29.39 3.59 5.32
N SER A 332 29.25 4.65 4.53
CA SER A 332 28.15 4.76 3.57
C SER A 332 28.56 4.16 2.23
N LYS A 333 27.77 3.22 1.69
CA LYS A 333 28.05 2.59 0.38
C LYS A 333 27.11 3.10 -0.72
N SER A 334 25.82 3.29 -0.42
CA SER A 334 24.79 3.91 -1.28
C SER A 334 23.39 3.79 -0.64
N ARG A 335 22.38 4.47 -1.23
CA ARG A 335 20.93 4.49 -0.88
C ARG A 335 20.45 3.40 0.11
N GLY A 336 20.47 3.70 1.41
CA GLY A 336 19.86 2.86 2.44
C GLY A 336 20.66 1.63 2.88
N ARG A 337 21.91 1.48 2.43
CA ARG A 337 22.85 0.45 2.89
C ARG A 337 24.03 1.07 3.63
N LYS A 338 24.46 0.43 4.71
CA LYS A 338 25.66 0.81 5.47
C LYS A 338 26.63 -0.37 5.52
N THR A 339 27.92 -0.12 5.34
CA THR A 339 28.95 -1.13 5.59
C THR A 339 29.46 -1.05 7.01
N TYR A 340 30.02 -2.13 7.55
CA TYR A 340 30.53 -2.20 8.92
C TYR A 340 31.97 -2.70 8.97
N SER A 341 32.72 -2.25 9.98
CA SER A 341 34.10 -2.70 10.26
C SER A 341 34.13 -4.08 10.92
N THR A 342 33.24 -4.30 11.89
CA THR A 342 33.13 -5.52 12.72
C THR A 342 31.69 -5.99 12.73
N ILE A 343 31.45 -7.30 12.77
CA ILE A 343 30.10 -7.87 12.76
C ILE A 343 29.30 -7.29 13.94
N PRO A 344 28.22 -6.54 13.67
CA PRO A 344 27.42 -5.96 14.74
C PRO A 344 26.60 -7.02 15.48
N ASN A 345 26.41 -6.87 16.79
CA ASN A 345 25.48 -7.71 17.54
C ASN A 345 24.03 -7.24 17.33
N LEU A 346 23.15 -8.19 16.99
CA LEU A 346 21.74 -7.94 16.66
C LEU A 346 20.76 -8.36 17.77
N GLU A 347 21.25 -8.90 18.89
CA GLU A 347 20.41 -9.36 20.01
C GLU A 347 19.91 -8.22 20.91
N ASP A 348 20.47 -7.03 20.75
CA ASP A 348 20.09 -5.86 21.52
C ASP A 348 18.69 -5.36 21.12
N ASN A 349 18.02 -4.75 22.10
CA ASN A 349 16.69 -4.15 21.90
C ASN A 349 16.79 -2.91 21.00
N VAL A 350 15.78 -2.71 20.15
CA VAL A 350 15.68 -1.56 19.24
C VAL A 350 15.53 -0.24 20.02
N PHE A 351 14.76 -0.27 21.09
CA PHE A 351 14.34 0.92 21.83
C PHE A 351 15.11 1.05 23.14
N ILE A 352 15.86 2.13 23.27
CA ILE A 352 16.84 2.32 24.34
C ILE A 352 16.63 3.61 25.14
N SER A 353 17.16 3.60 26.36
CA SER A 353 17.20 4.71 27.31
C SER A 353 18.48 5.56 27.14
N ASN A 354 18.66 6.62 27.95
CA ASN A 354 19.80 7.54 27.85
C ASN A 354 21.15 6.85 28.17
N LYS A 355 21.11 5.73 28.89
CA LYS A 355 22.29 4.90 29.19
C LYS A 355 22.43 3.72 28.23
N TYR A 356 21.74 3.74 27.09
CA TYR A 356 21.70 2.65 26.12
C TYR A 356 21.13 1.31 26.65
N ASN A 357 20.57 1.31 27.87
CA ASN A 357 19.82 0.18 28.39
C ASN A 357 18.46 0.07 27.70
N PRO A 358 17.87 -1.13 27.61
CA PRO A 358 16.53 -1.31 27.07
C PRO A 358 15.50 -0.41 27.76
N LEU A 359 14.56 0.14 26.99
CA LEU A 359 13.40 0.81 27.55
C LEU A 359 12.49 -0.20 28.24
N THR A 360 11.94 0.17 29.39
CA THR A 360 11.12 -0.72 30.23
C THR A 360 9.71 -0.18 30.42
N GLN A 361 8.75 -1.08 30.58
CA GLN A 361 7.34 -0.71 30.76
C GLN A 361 7.08 0.29 31.92
N PRO A 362 7.70 0.18 33.11
CA PRO A 362 7.46 1.13 34.20
C PRO A 362 7.88 2.56 33.88
N SER A 363 8.89 2.74 33.02
CA SER A 363 9.39 4.07 32.63
C SER A 363 8.70 4.63 31.38
N LEU A 364 8.05 3.77 30.60
CA LEU A 364 7.59 4.07 29.24
C LEU A 364 6.70 5.32 29.15
N SER A 365 5.66 5.45 29.98
CA SER A 365 4.76 6.61 29.91
C SER A 365 5.50 7.93 30.18
N ARG A 366 6.44 7.92 31.13
CA ARG A 366 7.26 9.08 31.46
C ARG A 366 8.20 9.43 30.31
N GLU A 367 8.86 8.44 29.71
CA GLU A 367 9.77 8.66 28.58
C GLU A 367 9.02 9.11 27.32
N ILE A 368 7.81 8.58 27.06
CA ILE A 368 6.92 9.05 25.99
C ILE A 368 6.61 10.54 26.18
N LYS A 369 6.11 10.92 27.36
CA LYS A 369 5.77 12.30 27.69
C LYS A 369 6.98 13.23 27.51
N LYS A 370 8.12 12.88 28.10
CA LYS A 370 9.36 13.69 28.01
C LYS A 370 9.85 13.85 26.56
N ALA A 371 9.88 12.76 25.80
CA ALA A 371 10.32 12.81 24.41
C ALA A 371 9.37 13.67 23.57
N LEU A 372 8.05 13.53 23.73
CA LEU A 372 7.07 14.34 23.01
C LEU A 372 7.14 15.82 23.40
N GLN A 373 7.39 16.15 24.67
CA GLN A 373 7.66 17.53 25.10
C GLN A 373 8.93 18.09 24.45
N ASN A 374 10.01 17.30 24.37
CA ASN A 374 11.26 17.69 23.69
C ASN A 374 11.07 17.88 22.18
N LEU A 375 10.14 17.14 21.59
CA LEU A 375 9.69 17.30 20.20
C LEU A 375 8.63 18.42 20.06
N LYS A 376 8.31 19.15 21.13
CA LYS A 376 7.33 20.24 21.15
C LYS A 376 5.93 19.82 20.70
N PHE A 377 5.53 18.57 20.97
CA PHE A 377 4.17 18.12 20.70
C PHE A 377 3.18 18.79 21.69
N PRO A 378 2.18 19.56 21.22
CA PRO A 378 1.31 20.34 22.10
C PRO A 378 0.47 19.51 23.09
N HIS A 379 0.23 18.24 22.78
CA HIS A 379 -0.61 17.35 23.58
C HIS A 379 0.17 16.19 24.20
N ALA A 380 1.48 16.36 24.45
CA ALA A 380 2.34 15.34 25.04
C ALA A 380 1.76 14.71 26.32
N GLU A 381 1.10 15.52 27.15
CA GLU A 381 0.44 15.10 28.39
C GLU A 381 -0.76 14.17 28.19
N LYS A 382 -1.42 14.26 27.03
CA LYS A 382 -2.65 13.52 26.73
C LYS A 382 -2.38 12.17 26.07
N VAL A 383 -1.15 11.94 25.58
CA VAL A 383 -0.77 10.70 24.91
C VAL A 383 -0.64 9.57 25.93
N THR A 384 -1.39 8.50 25.72
CA THR A 384 -1.35 7.29 26.53
C THR A 384 -0.77 6.12 25.71
N SER A 385 -0.56 4.98 26.38
CA SER A 385 -0.07 3.75 25.73
C SER A 385 -1.04 3.15 24.71
N THR A 386 -2.29 3.61 24.68
CA THR A 386 -3.30 3.15 23.71
C THR A 386 -3.59 4.16 22.60
N SER A 387 -3.13 5.41 22.73
CA SER A 387 -3.45 6.46 21.76
C SER A 387 -3.10 6.05 20.32
N THR A 388 -1.87 5.58 20.06
CA THR A 388 -1.44 5.14 18.72
C THR A 388 -2.24 3.97 18.17
N VAL A 389 -2.68 3.06 19.05
CA VAL A 389 -3.50 1.89 18.70
C VAL A 389 -4.91 2.32 18.29
N ILE A 390 -5.49 3.30 19.00
CA ILE A 390 -6.77 3.91 18.64
C ILE A 390 -6.64 4.64 17.30
N MET A 391 -5.59 5.44 17.10
CA MET A 391 -5.33 6.14 15.84
C MET A 391 -5.24 5.18 14.66
N TYR A 392 -4.51 4.08 14.79
CA TYR A 392 -4.41 3.03 13.77
C TYR A 392 -5.78 2.44 13.41
N GLY A 393 -6.56 2.02 14.41
CA GLY A 393 -7.86 1.41 14.18
C GLY A 393 -8.86 2.39 13.56
N ARG A 394 -8.88 3.64 14.03
CA ARG A 394 -9.71 4.71 13.44
C ARG A 394 -9.31 4.98 12.00
N ARG A 395 -8.02 5.03 11.69
CA ARG A 395 -7.54 5.24 10.32
C ARG A 395 -7.99 4.14 9.37
N ILE A 396 -7.92 2.88 9.79
CA ILE A 396 -8.44 1.77 9.00
C ILE A 396 -9.95 1.90 8.76
N MET A 397 -10.70 2.30 9.79
CA MET A 397 -12.15 2.52 9.67
C MET A 397 -12.48 3.73 8.77
N GLU A 398 -11.63 4.74 8.73
CA GLU A 398 -11.74 5.90 7.84
C GLU A 398 -11.60 5.48 6.37
N ILE A 399 -10.67 4.57 6.09
CA ILE A 399 -10.34 4.09 4.75
C ILE A 399 -11.32 3.02 4.27
N LYS A 400 -11.74 2.09 5.14
CA LYS A 400 -12.54 0.91 4.75
C LYS A 400 -13.99 0.95 5.20
N GLY A 401 -14.36 1.82 6.15
CA GLY A 401 -15.72 1.93 6.68
C GLY A 401 -16.20 0.68 7.41
N ASP A 402 -17.52 0.44 7.42
CA ASP A 402 -18.14 -0.76 8.02
C ASP A 402 -18.04 -1.98 7.10
N HIS A 403 -16.80 -2.35 6.80
CA HIS A 403 -16.48 -3.47 5.96
C HIS A 403 -16.23 -4.74 6.80
N LYS A 404 -17.06 -5.77 6.60
CA LYS A 404 -17.11 -6.97 7.46
C LYS A 404 -15.75 -7.69 7.61
N PRO A 405 -14.99 -8.00 6.54
CA PRO A 405 -13.64 -8.55 6.66
C PRO A 405 -12.68 -7.66 7.47
N THR A 406 -12.75 -6.33 7.29
CA THR A 406 -11.93 -5.37 8.02
C THR A 406 -12.24 -5.37 9.51
N ILE A 407 -13.52 -5.31 9.88
CA ILE A 407 -13.96 -5.37 11.28
C ILE A 407 -13.54 -6.68 11.94
N GLN A 408 -13.72 -7.80 11.24
CA GLN A 408 -13.32 -9.10 11.77
C GLN A 408 -11.81 -9.15 12.04
N LYS A 409 -10.97 -8.65 11.12
CA LYS A 409 -9.52 -8.59 11.34
C LYS A 409 -9.09 -7.59 12.40
N LEU A 410 -9.75 -6.43 12.52
CA LEU A 410 -9.48 -5.48 13.62
C LEU A 410 -9.83 -6.08 14.98
N LYS A 411 -10.94 -6.82 15.07
CA LYS A 411 -11.31 -7.55 16.28
C LYS A 411 -10.27 -8.61 16.63
N GLU A 412 -9.82 -9.41 15.67
CA GLU A 412 -8.76 -10.40 15.87
C GLU A 412 -7.46 -9.72 16.33
N HIS A 413 -7.05 -8.65 15.64
CA HIS A 413 -5.82 -7.90 15.91
C HIS A 413 -5.80 -7.25 17.30
N PHE A 414 -6.93 -6.70 17.75
CA PHE A 414 -7.06 -6.10 19.09
C PHE A 414 -7.61 -7.04 20.16
N ASN A 415 -7.91 -8.29 19.81
CA ASN A 415 -8.51 -9.29 20.69
C ASN A 415 -9.88 -8.89 21.29
N PHE A 416 -10.79 -8.36 20.47
CA PHE A 416 -12.16 -8.01 20.85
C PHE A 416 -13.16 -9.09 20.42
N LYS A 417 -14.14 -9.39 21.29
CA LYS A 417 -15.17 -10.41 21.04
C LYS A 417 -16.31 -9.87 20.18
N SER A 418 -16.67 -8.60 20.36
CA SER A 418 -17.79 -7.97 19.67
C SER A 418 -17.39 -6.75 18.82
N LYS A 419 -18.21 -6.41 17.82
CA LYS A 419 -18.04 -5.17 17.04
C LYS A 419 -18.25 -3.93 17.92
N LYS A 420 -19.14 -4.04 18.92
CA LYS A 420 -19.41 -2.98 19.90
C LYS A 420 -18.15 -2.65 20.71
N GLU A 421 -17.48 -3.66 21.29
CA GLU A 421 -16.21 -3.45 22.00
C GLU A 421 -15.17 -2.73 21.13
N LEU A 422 -15.02 -3.14 19.87
CA LEU A 422 -14.12 -2.48 18.93
C LEU A 422 -14.53 -1.01 18.73
N PHE A 423 -15.81 -0.73 18.49
CA PHE A 423 -16.28 0.62 18.19
C PHE A 423 -16.20 1.53 19.43
N ASP A 424 -16.50 1.01 20.61
CA ASP A 424 -16.35 1.72 21.89
C ASP A 424 -14.87 2.04 22.13
N PHE A 425 -13.96 1.08 21.94
CA PHE A 425 -12.51 1.29 22.05
C PHE A 425 -12.00 2.34 21.07
N LEU A 426 -12.51 2.35 19.84
CA LEU A 426 -12.12 3.32 18.82
C LEU A 426 -12.84 4.67 18.96
N HIS A 427 -13.70 4.87 19.96
CA HIS A 427 -14.52 6.08 20.13
C HIS A 427 -15.38 6.40 18.89
N LEU A 428 -15.98 5.37 18.31
CA LEU A 428 -16.84 5.44 17.12
C LEU A 428 -18.33 5.41 17.48
N THR A 429 -18.66 4.94 18.66
CA THR A 429 -20.00 5.06 19.25
C THR A 429 -20.12 6.41 19.95
N GLY A 430 -21.24 7.11 19.74
CA GLY A 430 -21.55 8.35 20.46
C GLY A 430 -21.49 8.10 21.96
N SER A 431 -20.71 8.92 22.68
CA SER A 431 -20.71 8.96 24.13
C SER A 431 -22.09 9.41 24.61
N ARG A 432 -22.93 8.47 25.08
CA ARG A 432 -24.11 8.56 25.99
C ARG A 432 -25.04 9.80 26.03
N GLU A 433 -24.82 10.85 25.27
CA GLU A 433 -25.63 12.05 25.22
C GLU A 433 -25.88 12.38 23.74
N LYS A 434 -27.12 12.08 23.33
CA LYS A 434 -27.73 12.30 22.01
C LYS A 434 -27.40 11.25 20.94
N ASP A 435 -28.37 10.36 20.75
CA ASP A 435 -28.55 9.34 19.69
C ASP A 435 -28.53 9.85 18.24
N LYS A 436 -27.75 10.87 17.89
CA LYS A 436 -27.79 11.50 16.55
C LYS A 436 -26.50 11.46 15.74
N GLU A 437 -25.37 11.02 16.29
CA GLU A 437 -24.15 10.84 15.50
C GLU A 437 -23.65 9.39 15.54
N ILE A 438 -24.47 8.50 14.99
CA ILE A 438 -23.93 7.26 14.43
C ILE A 438 -23.23 7.68 13.16
N TYR A 439 -21.90 7.65 13.12
CA TYR A 439 -21.17 7.83 11.85
C TYR A 439 -21.86 6.97 10.79
N ASN A 440 -22.30 7.58 9.69
CA ASN A 440 -22.99 6.85 8.64
C ASN A 440 -21.93 6.02 7.89
N PHE A 441 -21.57 4.85 8.43
CA PHE A 441 -20.53 3.98 7.88
C PHE A 441 -20.93 3.30 6.55
N LYS A 442 -22.04 3.70 5.91
CA LYS A 442 -22.52 3.14 4.65
C LYS A 442 -21.66 3.60 3.46
N GLY A 443 -20.47 3.04 3.32
CA GLY A 443 -19.72 3.11 2.06
C GLY A 443 -20.46 2.38 0.94
N LYS A 444 -20.61 2.99 -0.23
CA LYS A 444 -21.20 2.32 -1.42
C LYS A 444 -20.22 1.28 -1.96
N VAL A 445 -20.50 -0.01 -1.70
CA VAL A 445 -19.69 -1.19 -2.08
C VAL A 445 -19.12 -1.15 -3.51
N ARG A 446 -19.85 -0.61 -4.49
CA ARG A 446 -19.42 -0.62 -5.91
C ARG A 446 -18.34 0.40 -6.28
N LYS A 447 -18.36 1.63 -5.72
CA LYS A 447 -17.23 2.57 -5.87
C LYS A 447 -16.02 2.05 -5.09
N ASN A 448 -16.28 1.44 -3.94
CA ASN A 448 -15.29 1.00 -2.96
C ASN A 448 -14.35 -0.13 -3.43
N ILE A 449 -14.78 -1.05 -4.30
CA ILE A 449 -13.91 -2.16 -4.76
C ILE A 449 -12.75 -1.65 -5.63
N PHE A 450 -13.03 -0.74 -6.56
CA PHE A 450 -12.02 -0.15 -7.45
C PHE A 450 -11.19 0.90 -6.72
N GLU A 451 -11.85 1.78 -5.96
CA GLU A 451 -11.18 2.77 -5.11
C GLU A 451 -10.22 2.10 -4.12
N GLY A 452 -10.64 1.01 -3.49
CA GLY A 452 -9.82 0.25 -2.55
C GLY A 452 -8.50 -0.23 -3.16
N ILE A 453 -8.51 -0.70 -4.41
CA ILE A 453 -7.28 -1.15 -5.10
C ILE A 453 -6.42 0.02 -5.55
N LEU A 454 -7.05 1.05 -6.13
CA LEU A 454 -6.35 2.13 -6.80
C LEU A 454 -5.75 3.13 -5.81
N TYR A 455 -6.41 3.38 -4.67
CA TYR A 455 -5.90 4.26 -3.61
C TYR A 455 -4.92 3.57 -2.67
N ASP A 456 -4.69 2.27 -2.80
CA ASP A 456 -3.56 1.62 -2.14
C ASP A 456 -2.19 2.06 -2.72
N PHE A 457 -2.14 2.96 -3.73
CA PHE A 457 -0.93 3.40 -4.46
C PHE A 457 -0.59 4.89 -4.44
#